data_AF-A0A2Z7CYK8-F1
#
_entry.id   AF-A0A2Z7CYK8-F1
#
_cell.length_a   1.000
_cell.length_b   1.000
_cell.length_c   1.000
_cell.angle_alpha   90.00
_cell.angle_beta   90.00
_cell.angle_gamma   90.00
#
_symmetry.space_group_name_H-M   'P 1'
#
loop_
_entity.id
_entity.type
_entity.pdbx_description
1 polymer ?
#
loop_
_entity_poly.entity_id
_entity_poly.type
_entity_poly.pdbx_seq_one_letter_code
_entity_poly.pdbx_strand_id
1 'polypeptide(L)'
;MQGKDSTEHYGHDYLQVYTASWRTSISIGDISRFCDASNIQLYKINSKKVVYLNPNAKGREEKKDGTPKCLNCQRKLIESHYRFCSIACKITNIELARRDAEVINHGNAEVINYRIRRRKAEFPRKAAV
;
A
#
# COMPACT_ATOMS: atom_id res chain seq x y z
N MET A 1 -15.47 1.47 28.90
CA MET A 1 -16.53 2.15 28.14
C MET A 1 -16.06 2.29 26.70
N GLN A 2 -16.52 1.41 25.79
CA GLN A 2 -16.21 1.52 24.36
C GLN A 2 -17.36 2.29 23.70
N GLY A 3 -17.09 3.49 23.21
CA GLY A 3 -18.04 4.26 22.42
C GLY A 3 -18.30 3.55 21.10
N LYS A 4 -19.50 2.97 20.95
CA LYS A 4 -20.09 2.65 19.66
C LYS A 4 -20.71 3.94 19.14
N ASP A 5 -19.93 4.76 18.45
CA ASP A 5 -20.52 5.79 17.59
C ASP A 5 -21.08 5.08 16.36
N SER A 6 -22.41 5.06 16.27
CA SER A 6 -23.18 4.55 15.14
C SER A 6 -22.94 5.43 13.91
N THR A 7 -21.96 5.07 13.10
CA THR A 7 -21.67 5.73 11.82
C THR A 7 -22.22 4.92 10.66
N GLU A 8 -23.52 4.65 10.63
CA GLU A 8 -24.17 4.06 9.44
C GLU A 8 -25.00 5.16 8.75
N HIS A 9 -24.44 5.72 7.67
CA HIS A 9 -25.16 6.54 6.70
C HIS A 9 -25.69 5.61 5.61
N TYR A 10 -26.98 5.73 5.31
CA TYR A 10 -27.63 4.91 4.28
C TYR A 10 -26.90 5.06 2.93
N GLY A 11 -26.48 3.93 2.36
CA GLY A 11 -25.81 3.88 1.05
C GLY A 11 -24.28 4.09 1.08
N HIS A 12 -23.66 4.20 2.24
CA HIS A 12 -22.19 4.30 2.35
C HIS A 12 -21.57 3.02 2.90
N ASP A 13 -20.51 2.56 2.23
CA ASP A 13 -19.64 1.51 2.75
C ASP A 13 -18.60 2.08 3.72
N TYR A 14 -18.28 1.31 4.75
CA TYR A 14 -17.31 1.68 5.79
C TYR A 14 -16.10 0.76 5.77
N LEU A 15 -14.92 1.36 5.87
CA LEU A 15 -13.65 0.66 5.93
C LEU A 15 -12.91 1.07 7.21
N GLN A 16 -12.72 0.12 8.12
CA GLN A 16 -12.02 0.38 9.36
C GLN A 16 -10.50 0.35 9.15
N VAL A 17 -9.83 1.46 9.49
CA VAL A 17 -8.37 1.56 9.43
C VAL A 17 -7.78 1.55 10.83
N TYR A 18 -6.85 0.64 11.07
CA TYR A 18 -6.10 0.52 12.32
C TYR A 18 -4.76 1.24 12.18
N THR A 19 -4.53 2.24 13.02
CA THR A 19 -3.27 3.00 13.06
C THR A 19 -2.50 2.66 14.33
N ALA A 20 -1.26 2.21 14.18
CA ALA A 20 -0.35 1.97 15.29
C ALA A 20 1.07 2.44 14.95
N SER A 21 1.61 3.32 15.80
CA SER A 21 2.90 4.00 15.62
C SER A 21 3.03 4.73 14.28
N TRP A 22 3.50 4.02 13.24
CA TRP A 22 3.82 4.55 11.89
C TRP A 22 3.23 3.68 10.79
N ARG A 23 2.29 2.80 11.15
CA ARG A 23 1.71 1.81 10.27
C ARG A 23 0.21 1.98 10.28
N THR A 24 -0.34 2.10 9.10
CA THR A 24 -1.78 2.05 8.87
C THR A 24 -2.09 0.71 8.22
N SER A 25 -3.05 0.00 8.81
CA SER A 25 -3.40 -1.36 8.43
C SER A 25 -4.90 -1.56 8.37
N ILE A 26 -5.33 -2.50 7.55
CA ILE A 26 -6.74 -2.87 7.39
C ILE A 26 -6.83 -4.39 7.48
N SER A 27 -7.89 -4.90 8.09
CA SER A 27 -8.12 -6.33 8.14
C SER A 27 -8.39 -6.89 6.73
N ILE A 28 -7.99 -8.15 6.49
CA ILE A 28 -8.30 -8.79 5.20
C ILE A 28 -9.81 -8.95 4.98
N GLY A 29 -10.57 -9.17 6.06
CA GLY A 29 -12.03 -9.30 5.97
C GLY A 29 -12.71 -8.04 5.46
N ASP A 30 -12.21 -6.86 5.84
CA ASP A 30 -12.80 -5.59 5.41
C ASP A 30 -12.35 -5.21 4.00
N ILE A 31 -11.04 -5.29 3.72
CA ILE A 31 -10.47 -4.76 2.48
C ILE A 31 -10.80 -5.62 1.25
N SER A 32 -11.04 -6.92 1.42
CA SER A 32 -11.31 -7.85 0.30
C SER A 32 -12.59 -7.51 -0.46
N ARG A 33 -13.52 -6.79 0.18
CA ARG A 33 -14.76 -6.28 -0.44
C ARG A 33 -14.51 -5.14 -1.43
N PHE A 34 -13.38 -4.43 -1.28
CA PHE A 34 -13.09 -3.19 -2.02
C PHE A 34 -11.93 -3.31 -3.00
N CYS A 35 -10.98 -4.22 -2.76
CA CYS A 35 -9.89 -4.45 -3.70
C CYS A 35 -9.27 -5.86 -3.59
N ASP A 36 -8.63 -6.28 -4.68
CA ASP A 36 -7.81 -7.48 -4.70
C ASP A 36 -6.54 -7.32 -3.85
N ALA A 37 -6.55 -7.92 -2.65
CA ALA A 37 -5.41 -7.96 -1.75
C ALA A 37 -4.44 -9.12 -2.04
N SER A 38 -4.66 -9.92 -3.09
CA SER A 38 -3.74 -10.99 -3.48
C SER A 38 -2.32 -10.47 -3.73
N ASN A 39 -1.33 -11.31 -3.46
CA ASN A 39 0.10 -11.01 -3.64
C ASN A 39 0.63 -9.86 -2.76
N ILE A 40 -0.20 -9.30 -1.87
CA ILE A 40 0.23 -8.37 -0.82
C ILE A 40 0.55 -9.18 0.43
N GLN A 41 1.71 -8.91 1.03
CA GLN A 41 2.11 -9.56 2.27
C GLN A 41 1.08 -9.35 3.38
N LEU A 42 0.68 -10.45 3.98
CA LEU A 42 -0.14 -10.46 5.18
C LEU A 42 0.72 -10.31 6.42
N TYR A 43 0.27 -9.46 7.33
CA TYR A 43 0.88 -9.29 8.63
C TYR A 43 -0.08 -9.82 9.70
N LYS A 44 0.47 -10.40 10.77
CA LYS A 44 -0.29 -10.80 11.94
C LYS A 44 -0.09 -9.77 13.04
N ILE A 45 -1.15 -9.04 13.41
CA ILE A 45 -1.14 -8.06 14.51
C ILE A 45 -2.25 -8.46 15.48
N ASN A 46 -1.92 -8.71 16.75
CA ASN A 46 -2.88 -9.16 17.76
C ASN A 46 -3.74 -10.33 17.25
N SER A 47 -3.10 -11.32 16.64
CA SER A 47 -3.72 -12.48 16.00
C SER A 47 -4.64 -12.23 14.80
N LYS A 48 -4.85 -10.97 14.36
CA LYS A 48 -5.60 -10.63 13.16
C LYS A 48 -4.68 -10.57 11.93
N LYS A 49 -5.17 -11.08 10.79
CA LYS A 49 -4.52 -10.91 9.48
C LYS A 49 -4.87 -9.54 8.90
N VAL A 50 -3.84 -8.75 8.64
CA VAL A 50 -3.98 -7.38 8.12
C VAL A 50 -3.03 -7.13 6.95
N VAL A 51 -3.34 -6.14 6.14
CA VAL A 51 -2.45 -5.57 5.12
C VAL A 51 -2.08 -4.14 5.49
N TYR A 52 -0.88 -3.71 5.11
CA TYR A 52 -0.49 -2.30 5.24
C TYR A 52 -0.95 -1.49 4.04
N LEU A 53 -1.44 -0.27 4.32
CA LEU A 53 -1.80 0.68 3.27
C LEU A 53 -0.55 1.20 2.54
N ASN A 54 0.47 1.59 3.32
CA ASN A 54 1.69 2.22 2.81
C ASN A 54 2.95 1.39 3.12
N PRO A 55 3.99 1.49 2.29
CA PRO A 55 5.28 0.89 2.62
C PRO A 55 5.87 1.55 3.88
N ASN A 56 6.41 0.73 4.77
CA ASN A 56 7.06 1.23 5.99
C ASN A 56 8.36 1.98 5.63
N ALA A 57 8.50 3.21 6.12
CA ALA A 57 9.65 4.08 5.89
C ALA A 57 10.95 3.63 6.60
N LYS A 58 10.86 2.78 7.64
CA LYS A 58 12.05 2.37 8.41
C LYS A 58 12.83 1.26 7.71
N GLY A 59 14.00 1.63 7.17
CA GLY A 59 15.08 0.73 6.76
C GLY A 59 14.91 0.17 5.34
N ARG A 60 15.75 0.64 4.41
CA ARG A 60 16.22 -0.22 3.32
C ARG A 60 17.09 -1.27 3.99
N GLU A 61 16.51 -2.41 4.35
CA GLU A 61 17.32 -3.56 4.76
C GLU A 61 18.25 -3.91 3.60
N GLU A 62 19.53 -4.08 3.91
CA GLU A 62 20.59 -4.26 2.92
C GLU A 62 20.30 -5.46 2.01
N LYS A 63 20.81 -5.36 0.78
CA LYS A 63 20.64 -6.34 -0.30
C LYS A 63 21.30 -7.66 0.09
N LYS A 64 20.61 -8.52 0.84
CA LYS A 64 20.95 -9.94 0.92
C LYS A 64 20.36 -10.65 -0.29
N ASP A 65 21.22 -11.28 -1.08
CA ASP A 65 20.81 -12.08 -2.24
C ASP A 65 19.95 -13.27 -1.79
N GLY A 66 19.00 -13.66 -2.64
CA GLY A 66 18.07 -14.77 -2.39
C GLY A 66 16.85 -14.46 -1.50
N THR A 67 16.77 -13.28 -0.87
CA THR A 67 15.56 -12.91 -0.10
C THR A 67 14.44 -12.42 -1.01
N PRO A 68 13.17 -12.83 -0.81
CA PRO A 68 12.05 -12.32 -1.58
C PRO A 68 11.88 -10.83 -1.30
N LYS A 69 11.67 -10.04 -2.35
CA LYS A 69 11.61 -8.56 -2.27
C LYS A 69 10.36 -8.03 -2.94
N CYS A 70 9.84 -6.95 -2.36
CA CYS A 70 8.72 -6.22 -2.94
C CYS A 70 9.12 -5.65 -4.30
N LEU A 71 8.31 -5.90 -5.33
CA LEU A 71 8.59 -5.46 -6.70
C LEU A 71 8.68 -3.92 -6.83
N ASN A 72 7.93 -3.18 -6.01
CA ASN A 72 7.92 -1.71 -6.05
C ASN A 72 9.05 -1.06 -5.21
N CYS A 73 9.14 -1.39 -3.92
CA CYS A 73 10.04 -0.67 -3.00
C CYS A 73 11.30 -1.45 -2.62
N GLN A 74 11.47 -2.67 -3.15
CA GLN A 74 12.62 -3.55 -2.91
C GLN A 74 12.83 -3.98 -1.45
N ARG A 75 11.84 -3.74 -0.59
CA ARG A 75 11.85 -4.20 0.80
C ARG A 75 11.74 -5.72 0.85
N LYS A 76 12.47 -6.35 1.77
CA LYS A 76 12.32 -7.76 2.10
C LYS A 76 10.87 -8.11 2.44
N LEU A 77 10.41 -9.22 1.86
CA LEU A 77 9.16 -9.90 2.17
C LEU A 77 9.45 -11.06 3.14
N ILE A 78 8.47 -11.42 3.96
CA ILE A 78 8.55 -12.51 4.93
C ILE A 78 8.42 -13.85 4.19
N GLU A 79 7.47 -13.95 3.25
CA GLU A 79 7.19 -15.17 2.49
C GLU A 79 7.32 -14.89 0.98
N SER A 80 7.77 -15.90 0.23
CA SER A 80 8.18 -15.76 -1.17
C SER A 80 7.05 -15.69 -2.20
N HIS A 81 5.84 -16.16 -1.85
CA HIS A 81 4.69 -16.07 -2.74
C HIS A 81 4.12 -14.64 -2.84
N TYR A 82 4.41 -13.77 -1.88
CA TYR A 82 4.03 -12.37 -1.96
C TYR A 82 4.93 -11.61 -2.93
N ARG A 83 4.37 -10.56 -3.53
CA ARG A 83 5.06 -9.68 -4.48
C ARG A 83 5.13 -8.23 -3.98
N PHE A 84 4.27 -7.85 -3.05
CA PHE A 84 4.16 -6.48 -2.54
C PHE A 84 4.10 -6.45 -1.02
N CYS A 85 4.68 -5.41 -0.41
CA CYS A 85 4.63 -5.23 1.05
C CYS A 85 3.44 -4.39 1.54
N SER A 86 2.71 -3.73 0.62
CA SER A 86 1.57 -2.86 0.94
C SER A 86 0.69 -2.64 -0.28
N ILE A 87 -0.53 -2.14 -0.04
CA ILE A 87 -1.49 -1.76 -1.10
C ILE A 87 -0.88 -0.70 -2.02
N ALA A 88 -0.31 0.38 -1.47
CA ALA A 88 0.31 1.44 -2.27
C ALA A 88 1.43 0.91 -3.17
N CYS A 89 2.24 -0.06 -2.71
CA CYS A 89 3.24 -0.69 -3.55
C CYS A 89 2.66 -1.47 -4.73
N LYS A 90 1.55 -2.21 -4.53
CA LYS A 90 0.88 -2.94 -5.62
C LYS A 90 0.33 -1.96 -6.66
N ILE A 91 -0.43 -0.96 -6.21
CA ILE A 91 -1.03 0.06 -7.08
C ILE A 91 0.06 0.80 -7.88
N THR A 92 1.12 1.27 -7.21
CA THR A 92 2.20 2.00 -7.89
C THR A 92 2.85 1.15 -8.99
N ASN A 93 3.06 -0.15 -8.74
CA ASN A 93 3.64 -1.04 -9.74
C ASN A 93 2.72 -1.28 -10.94
N ILE A 94 1.41 -1.43 -10.71
CA ILE A 94 0.41 -1.56 -11.79
C ILE A 94 0.35 -0.28 -12.63
N GLU A 95 0.35 0.89 -11.99
CA GLU A 95 0.30 2.18 -12.70
C GLU A 95 1.58 2.44 -13.52
N LEU A 96 2.75 2.00 -13.05
CA LEU A 96 3.99 2.04 -13.83
C LEU A 96 3.89 1.11 -15.05
N ALA A 97 3.43 -0.12 -14.88
CA ALA A 97 3.28 -1.08 -15.98
C ALA A 97 2.28 -0.61 -17.05
N ARG A 98 1.18 0.05 -16.65
CA ARG A 98 0.21 0.66 -17.57
C ARG A 98 0.84 1.74 -18.44
N ARG A 99 1.65 2.62 -17.84
CA ARG A 99 2.36 3.68 -18.57
C ARG A 99 3.38 3.10 -19.54
N ASP A 100 4.11 2.07 -19.15
CA ASP A 100 5.06 1.40 -20.04
C ASP A 100 4.34 0.77 -21.25
N ALA A 101 3.15 0.19 -21.05
CA ALA A 101 2.32 -0.34 -22.13
C ALA A 101 1.76 0.76 -23.06
N GLU A 102 1.43 1.94 -22.54
CA GLU A 102 1.05 3.11 -23.36
C GLU A 102 2.23 3.62 -24.19
N VAL A 103 3.44 3.65 -23.62
CA VAL A 103 4.68 4.06 -24.31
C VAL A 103 5.05 3.09 -25.45
N ILE A 104 4.82 1.78 -25.29
CA ILE A 104 5.09 0.79 -26.35
C ILE A 104 4.16 0.96 -27.55
N ASN A 105 2.99 1.60 -27.39
CA ASN A 105 2.03 1.81 -28.48
C ASN A 105 2.21 3.13 -29.24
N HIS A 106 3.00 4.08 -28.74
CA HIS A 106 3.40 5.29 -29.48
C HIS A 106 4.84 5.15 -29.94
N GLY A 107 5.02 4.66 -31.18
CA GLY A 107 6.33 4.50 -31.80
C GLY A 107 7.19 5.77 -31.72
N ASN A 108 8.49 5.57 -31.46
CA ASN A 108 9.57 6.56 -31.43
C ASN A 108 9.41 7.70 -30.39
N ALA A 109 9.85 7.49 -29.14
CA ALA A 109 10.24 8.61 -28.27
C ALA A 109 11.26 8.22 -27.20
N GLU A 110 12.16 9.15 -26.93
CA GLU A 110 13.37 9.09 -26.12
C GLU A 110 13.19 8.51 -24.69
N VAL A 111 14.28 7.98 -24.14
CA VAL A 111 14.37 7.53 -22.73
C VAL A 111 14.23 8.75 -21.81
N ILE A 112 13.01 9.05 -21.37
CA ILE A 112 12.78 10.11 -20.38
C ILE A 112 12.99 9.52 -18.97
N ASN A 113 14.13 9.84 -18.34
CA ASN A 113 14.38 9.52 -16.95
C ASN A 113 13.45 10.32 -16.01
N TYR A 114 12.41 9.69 -15.46
CA TYR A 114 11.57 10.33 -14.45
C TYR A 114 11.98 9.96 -13.02
N ARG A 115 12.55 10.95 -12.31
CA ARG A 115 12.76 10.93 -10.85
C ARG A 115 11.45 11.29 -10.16
N ILE A 116 10.77 10.31 -9.56
CA ILE A 116 9.55 10.53 -8.76
C ILE A 116 9.91 11.42 -7.55
N ARG A 117 9.62 12.72 -7.62
CA ARG A 117 9.65 13.60 -6.45
C ARG A 117 8.44 13.28 -5.59
N ARG A 118 8.67 12.65 -4.43
CA ARG A 118 7.65 12.53 -3.37
C ARG A 118 7.21 13.95 -2.98
N ARG A 119 6.05 14.43 -3.44
CA ARG A 119 5.42 15.56 -2.77
C ARG A 119 5.05 15.07 -1.36
N LYS A 120 5.52 15.74 -0.31
CA LYS A 120 4.91 15.62 1.01
C LYS A 120 3.44 16.00 0.82
N ALA A 121 2.53 15.07 1.03
CA ALA A 121 1.13 15.41 1.20
C ALA A 121 1.04 16.18 2.52
N GLU A 122 0.96 17.51 2.42
CA GLU A 122 0.64 18.37 3.54
C GLU A 122 -0.88 18.28 3.70
N PHE A 123 -1.33 17.41 4.62
CA PHE A 123 -2.74 17.35 4.97
C PHE A 123 -3.09 18.64 5.70
N PRO A 124 -4.10 19.41 5.26
CA PRO A 124 -4.54 20.58 5.98
C PRO A 124 -5.02 20.13 7.36
N ARG A 125 -4.38 20.65 8.42
CA ARG A 125 -4.85 20.45 9.79
C ARG A 125 -6.23 21.09 9.87
N LYS A 126 -7.28 20.30 10.09
CA LYS A 126 -8.58 20.85 10.47
C LYS A 126 -8.38 21.65 11.77
N ALA A 127 -8.82 22.91 11.77
CA ALA A 127 -8.87 23.71 12.97
C ALA A 127 -9.81 23.03 13.99
N ALA A 128 -9.36 22.93 15.23
CA ALA A 128 -10.22 22.53 16.35
C ALA A 128 -11.21 23.66 16.62
N VAL A 129 -12.49 23.31 16.73
CA VAL A 129 -13.53 24.13 17.37
C VAL A 129 -13.67 23.62 18.80
#